data_AF-A0A7Y5LYY9-F1
#
_entry.id   AF-A0A7Y5LYY9-F1
#
_cell.length_a   1.000
_cell.length_b   1.000
_cell.length_c   1.000
_cell.angle_alpha   90.00
_cell.angle_beta   90.00
_cell.angle_gamma   90.00
#
_symmetry.space_group_name_H-M   'P 1'
#
loop_
_entity.id
_entity.type
_entity.pdbx_description
1 polymer ?
#
loop_
_entity_poly.entity_id
_entity_poly.type
_entity_poly.pdbx_seq_one_letter_code
_entity_poly.pdbx_strand_id
1 'polypeptide(L)' 'DVPRLSYSRHLFNERDLHSVTANTREDGRALLLEAAAIPIRPEVTTYSLGDANRALQDLKHGRLAGTGVLVVG' A
#
# COMPACT_ATOMS: atom_id res chain seq x y z
N ASP A 1 11.18 16.04 9.46
CA ASP A 1 11.25 16.07 10.93
C ASP A 1 9.94 15.52 11.50
N VAL A 2 9.97 14.85 12.66
CA VAL A 2 8.76 14.28 13.29
C VAL A 2 8.24 15.26 14.35
N PRO A 3 6.98 15.72 14.26
CA PRO A 3 6.44 16.67 15.23
C PRO A 3 6.31 16.05 16.62
N ARG A 4 6.25 16.89 17.66
CA ARG A 4 6.02 16.44 19.03
C ARG A 4 4.69 15.69 19.15
N LEU A 5 4.73 14.49 19.72
CA LEU A 5 3.56 13.67 19.99
C LEU A 5 3.26 13.63 21.49
N SER A 6 1.98 13.76 21.86
CA SER A 6 1.50 13.50 23.21
C SER A 6 1.29 12.00 23.37
N TYR A 7 1.92 11.41 24.38
CA TYR A 7 1.85 9.97 24.64
C TYR A 7 0.40 9.48 24.83
N SER A 8 -0.37 10.16 25.69
CA SER A 8 -1.76 9.79 25.98
C SER A 8 -2.71 10.04 24.80
N ARG A 9 -2.50 11.09 24.01
CA ARG A 9 -3.41 11.50 22.94
C ARG A 9 -3.12 10.82 21.60
N HIS A 10 -1.85 10.62 21.27
CA HIS A 10 -1.44 10.18 19.93
C HIS A 10 -0.91 8.75 19.91
N LEU A 11 -0.37 8.25 21.03
CA LEU A 11 0.28 6.94 21.09
C LEU A 11 -0.53 5.90 21.86
N PHE A 12 -1.64 6.24 22.51
CA PHE A 12 -2.58 5.29 23.13
C PHE A 12 -1.94 4.24 24.09
N ASN A 13 -0.81 4.58 24.71
CA ASN A 13 0.03 3.69 25.54
C ASN A 13 0.85 2.64 24.75
N GLU A 14 1.06 2.85 23.46
CA GLU A 14 1.95 2.02 22.67
C GLU A 14 3.38 2.15 23.21
N ARG A 15 4.07 1.02 23.25
CA ARG A 15 5.41 0.92 23.85
C ARG A 15 6.50 1.35 22.88
N ASP A 16 6.29 1.09 21.60
CA ASP A 16 7.30 1.26 20.56
C ASP A 16 6.76 2.11 19.40
N LEU A 17 7.59 3.02 18.90
CA LEU A 17 7.31 3.85 17.73
C LEU A 17 8.51 3.79 16.79
N HIS A 18 8.29 3.32 15.57
CA HIS A 18 9.33 3.19 14.55
C HIS A 18 8.96 4.00 13.31
N SER A 19 9.92 4.76 12.79
CA SER A 19 9.82 5.22 11.41
C SER A 19 10.12 4.06 10.48
N VAL A 20 9.27 3.86 9.49
CA VAL A 20 9.56 2.98 8.36
C VAL A 20 9.84 3.86 7.16
N THR A 21 10.88 3.51 6.42
CA THR A 21 11.25 4.17 5.17
C THR A 21 11.65 3.10 4.18
N ALA A 22 11.38 3.36 2.90
CA ALA A 22 11.77 2.58 1.73
C ALA A 22 12.18 1.12 2.00
N ASN A 23 11.31 0.18 1.64
CA ASN A 23 11.69 -1.23 1.61
C ASN A 23 12.85 -1.43 0.62
N THR A 24 13.85 -2.21 1.03
CA THR A 24 14.88 -2.64 0.11
C THR A 24 14.30 -3.61 -0.92
N ARG A 25 15.03 -3.83 -2.01
CA ARG A 25 14.68 -4.88 -2.98
C ARG A 25 14.62 -6.26 -2.33
N GLU A 26 15.44 -6.50 -1.30
CA GLU A 26 15.44 -7.78 -0.61
C GLU A 26 14.21 -7.95 0.28
N ASP A 27 13.82 -6.90 1.01
CA ASP A 27 12.57 -6.90 1.79
C ASP A 27 11.36 -7.19 0.91
N GLY A 28 11.31 -6.61 -0.29
CA GLY A 28 10.25 -6.87 -1.26
C GLY A 28 10.21 -8.33 -1.72
N ARG A 29 11.37 -8.96 -1.95
CA ARG A 29 11.42 -10.38 -2.34
C ARG A 29 10.99 -11.30 -1.20
N ALA A 30 11.50 -11.06 0.00
CA ALA A 30 11.13 -11.81 1.19
C ALA A 30 9.62 -11.74 1.42
N LEU A 31 9.03 -10.55 1.34
CA LEU A 31 7.59 -10.35 1.47
C LEU A 31 6.79 -11.14 0.42
N LEU A 32 7.19 -11.07 -0.86
CA LEU A 32 6.47 -11.75 -1.94
C LEU A 32 6.56 -13.29 -1.83
N LEU A 33 7.69 -13.82 -1.35
CA LEU A 33 7.85 -15.25 -1.09
C LEU A 33 6.90 -15.72 0.02
N GLU A 34 6.86 -14.99 1.15
CA GLU A 34 5.94 -15.30 2.25
C GLU A 34 4.47 -15.17 1.83
N ALA A 35 4.13 -14.11 1.10
CA ALA A 35 2.77 -13.90 0.60
C ALA A 35 2.29 -15.04 -0.32
N ALA A 36 3.20 -15.58 -1.15
CA ALA A 36 2.91 -16.72 -2.01
C ALA A 36 2.72 -18.02 -1.23
N ALA A 37 3.45 -18.21 -0.13
CA ALA A 37 3.31 -19.37 0.76
C ALA A 37 2.00 -19.34 1.58
N ILE A 38 1.47 -18.16 1.91
CA ILE A 38 0.20 -17.92 2.63
C ILE A 38 -1.03 -17.84 1.68
N PRO A 39 -0.88 -18.26 0.42
CA PRO A 39 -1.59 -17.78 -0.78
C PRO A 39 -2.44 -16.49 -0.65
N ILE A 40 -1.81 -15.35 -0.37
CA ILE A 40 -2.52 -14.05 -0.37
C ILE A 40 -3.03 -13.72 -1.78
N ARG A 41 -4.33 -13.41 -1.90
CA ARG A 41 -4.99 -13.00 -3.15
C ARG A 41 -5.54 -11.58 -3.00
N PRO A 42 -4.84 -10.55 -3.49
CA PRO A 42 -5.34 -9.18 -3.42
C PRO A 42 -6.55 -9.00 -4.35
N GLU A 43 -7.52 -8.22 -3.90
CA GLU A 43 -8.58 -7.71 -4.77
C GLU A 43 -7.99 -6.61 -5.67
N VAL A 44 -8.19 -6.74 -6.97
CA VAL A 44 -7.63 -5.82 -7.97
C VAL A 44 -8.70 -5.38 -8.95
N THR A 45 -8.67 -4.09 -9.30
CA THR A 45 -9.43 -3.52 -10.41
C THR A 45 -8.47 -3.22 -11.54
N THR A 46 -8.62 -3.89 -12.69
CA THR A 46 -7.71 -3.74 -13.83
C THR A 46 -8.19 -2.66 -14.80
N TYR A 47 -7.23 -1.94 -15.38
CA TYR A 47 -7.44 -0.96 -16.45
C TYR A 47 -6.43 -1.23 -17.57
N SER A 48 -6.80 -0.93 -18.81
CA SER A 48 -5.81 -0.88 -19.89
C SER A 48 -4.83 0.27 -19.65
N LEU A 49 -3.61 0.19 -20.18
CA LEU A 49 -2.66 1.31 -20.09
C LEU A 49 -3.23 2.60 -20.70
N GLY A 50 -4.02 2.51 -21.78
CA GLY A 50 -4.67 3.65 -22.42
C GLY A 50 -5.70 4.35 -21.53
N ASP A 51 -6.29 3.63 -20.57
CA ASP A 51 -7.27 4.13 -19.61
C ASP A 51 -6.64 4.70 -18.34
N ALA A 52 -5.31 4.90 -18.29
CA ALA A 52 -4.61 5.35 -17.08
C ALA A 52 -5.21 6.63 -16.46
N ASN A 53 -5.63 7.59 -17.29
CA ASN A 53 -6.27 8.81 -16.79
C ASN A 53 -7.61 8.53 -16.10
N ARG A 54 -8.41 7.58 -16.62
CA ARG A 54 -9.64 7.14 -15.97
C ARG A 54 -9.33 6.45 -14.64
N ALA A 55 -8.33 5.55 -14.61
CA ALA A 55 -7.91 4.87 -13.39
C ALA A 55 -7.51 5.86 -12.28
N LEU A 56 -6.78 6.92 -12.64
CA LEU A 56 -6.42 8.00 -11.70
C LEU A 56 -7.63 8.78 -11.19
N GLN A 57 -8.61 9.06 -12.05
CA GLN A 57 -9.85 9.71 -11.61
C GLN A 57 -10.67 8.81 -10.69
N ASP A 58 -10.77 7.52 -10.98
CA ASP A 58 -11.48 6.57 -10.14
C ASP A 58 -10.78 6.40 -8.78
N LEU A 59 -9.44 6.36 -8.75
CA LEU A 59 -8.67 6.40 -7.50
C LEU A 59 -8.95 7.67 -6.69
N LYS A 60 -8.86 8.85 -7.33
CA LYS A 60 -9.06 10.15 -6.66
C LYS A 60 -10.44 10.27 -6.00
N HIS A 61 -11.45 9.68 -6.61
CA HIS A 61 -12.83 9.77 -6.12
C HIS A 61 -13.29 8.52 -5.34
N GLY A 62 -12.38 7.59 -5.02
CA GLY A 62 -12.69 6.38 -4.26
C GLY A 62 -13.65 5.42 -4.99
N ARG A 63 -13.60 5.36 -6.32
CA ARG A 63 -14.50 4.55 -7.16
C ARG A 63 -13.93 3.18 -7.55
N LEU A 64 -12.77 2.79 -7.03
CA LEU A 64 -12.19 1.47 -7.25
C LEU A 64 -12.23 0.64 -5.97
N ALA A 65 -12.40 -0.67 -6.13
CA ALA A 65 -12.24 -1.64 -5.05
C ALA A 65 -10.83 -2.24 -5.09
N GLY A 66 -10.25 -2.43 -3.92
CA GLY A 66 -8.89 -2.98 -3.79
C GLY A 66 -7.82 -2.09 -4.44
N THR A 67 -6.94 -2.69 -5.24
CA THR A 67 -5.84 -1.98 -5.91
C THR A 67 -6.11 -1.78 -7.40
N GLY A 68 -5.94 -0.55 -7.90
CA GLY A 68 -5.96 -0.26 -9.33
C GLY A 68 -4.68 -0.74 -10.01
N VAL A 69 -4.79 -1.59 -11.04
CA VAL A 69 -3.65 -2.15 -11.79
C VAL A 69 -3.75 -1.77 -13.27
N LEU A 70 -2.72 -1.13 -13.80
CA LEU A 70 -2.57 -0.91 -15.24
C LEU A 70 -1.98 -2.16 -15.88
N VAL A 71 -2.71 -2.76 -16.80
CA VAL A 71 -2.22 -3.92 -17.57
C VAL A 71 -1.58 -3.40 -18.85
N VAL A 72 -0.32 -3.75 -19.03
CA VAL A 72 0.44 -3.50 -20.26
C VAL A 72 0.21 -4.69 -21.18
N GLY A 73 -0.36 -4.44 -22.35
CA GLY A 73 -0.59 -5.39 -23.43
C GLY A 73 -0.28 -4.73 -24.76
#